data_AF-A0A1H1CUS4-F1
#
_entry.id   AF-A0A1H1CUS4-F1
#
_cell.length_a   1.000
_cell.length_b   1.000
_cell.length_c   1.000
_cell.angle_alpha   90.00
_cell.angle_beta   90.00
_cell.angle_gamma   90.00
#
_symmetry.space_group_name_H-M   'P 1'
#
loop_
_entity.id
_entity.type
_entity.pdbx_description
1 polymer ?
#
loop_
_entity_poly.entity_id
_entity_poly.type
_entity_poly.pdbx_seq_one_letter_code
_entity_poly.pdbx_strand_id
1 'polypeptide(L)'
;MKRADIVASIAVVVGSFVTGVVWAPAFSGAPNIKDMLEATSYIATILACGVAATALSSWKKQFRYTERFSRISKLKDAATDLHLYRGYLQAIGRACDFMFDGESVPPEAKDEITQRRDRLLEAFSNYRKAWTSAVAFLNKSEEARIKGTPDAFISLYLKYPDDIYEACQSGLNSGDNREYISLMRTAISEAKDLYAHTVSSFDSLLADKI
;
A
#
# COMPACT_ATOMS: atom_id res chain seq x y z
N MET A 1 -19.58 -11.25 -6.72
CA MET A 1 -20.65 -11.91 -7.51
C MET A 1 -20.11 -13.25 -7.91
N LYS A 2 -20.64 -14.29 -7.28
CA LYS A 2 -20.34 -15.66 -7.68
C LYS A 2 -21.01 -15.89 -9.03
N ARG A 3 -20.52 -16.82 -9.85
CA ARG A 3 -21.17 -17.18 -11.14
C ARG A 3 -22.66 -17.46 -10.97
N ALA A 4 -23.04 -18.02 -9.81
CA ALA A 4 -24.42 -18.25 -9.40
C ALA A 4 -25.29 -16.98 -9.37
N ASP A 5 -24.76 -15.83 -8.93
CA ASP A 5 -25.54 -14.58 -8.83
C ASP A 5 -25.87 -14.02 -10.23
N ILE A 6 -24.94 -14.17 -11.17
CA ILE A 6 -25.09 -13.76 -12.57
C ILE A 6 -26.13 -14.64 -13.26
N VAL A 7 -26.01 -15.96 -13.08
CA VAL A 7 -26.97 -16.93 -13.63
C VAL A 7 -28.35 -16.72 -13.02
N ALA A 8 -28.46 -16.45 -11.71
CA ALA A 8 -29.73 -16.19 -11.05
C ALA A 8 -30.39 -14.90 -11.56
N SER A 9 -29.62 -13.83 -11.77
CA SER A 9 -30.16 -12.56 -12.27
C SER A 9 -30.66 -12.70 -13.71
N ILE A 10 -29.91 -13.40 -14.56
CA ILE A 10 -30.33 -13.72 -15.93
C ILE A 10 -31.59 -14.61 -15.89
N ALA A 11 -31.62 -15.63 -15.03
CA ALA A 11 -32.75 -16.54 -14.92
C ALA A 11 -34.02 -15.85 -14.39
N VAL A 12 -33.91 -14.89 -13.48
CA VAL A 12 -35.06 -14.13 -12.96
C VAL A 12 -35.61 -13.16 -14.02
N VAL A 13 -34.74 -12.47 -14.76
CA VAL A 13 -35.16 -11.54 -15.82
C VAL A 13 -35.77 -12.30 -17.00
N VAL A 14 -35.13 -13.39 -17.43
CA VAL A 14 -35.66 -14.24 -18.51
C VAL A 14 -36.93 -14.97 -18.06
N GLY A 15 -36.94 -15.51 -16.84
CA GLY A 15 -38.07 -16.28 -16.29
C GLY A 15 -39.33 -15.43 -16.08
N SER A 16 -39.22 -14.25 -15.46
CA SER A 16 -40.37 -13.35 -15.26
C SER A 16 -40.96 -12.86 -16.59
N PHE A 17 -40.12 -12.66 -17.61
CA PHE A 17 -40.56 -12.19 -18.92
C PHE A 17 -41.16 -13.30 -19.80
N VAL A 18 -40.59 -14.51 -19.82
CA VAL A 18 -41.19 -15.67 -20.50
C VAL A 18 -42.55 -15.99 -19.89
N THR A 19 -42.70 -15.85 -18.58
CA THR A 19 -43.99 -16.02 -17.90
C THR A 19 -45.00 -14.93 -18.33
N GLY A 20 -44.55 -13.71 -18.65
CA GLY A 20 -45.43 -12.65 -19.18
C GLY A 20 -45.78 -12.83 -20.67
N VAL A 21 -44.81 -13.21 -21.50
CA VAL A 21 -44.97 -13.32 -22.96
C VAL A 21 -45.66 -14.61 -23.39
N VAL A 22 -45.46 -15.72 -22.69
CA VAL A 22 -46.18 -16.98 -22.97
C VAL A 22 -47.67 -16.86 -22.63
N TRP A 23 -48.02 -15.98 -21.69
CA TRP A 23 -49.41 -15.69 -21.35
C TRP A 23 -50.06 -14.60 -22.22
N ALA A 24 -49.28 -13.76 -22.91
CA ALA A 24 -49.82 -12.75 -23.82
C ALA A 24 -50.67 -13.33 -24.99
N PRO A 25 -50.25 -14.39 -25.72
CA PRO A 25 -51.05 -14.97 -26.80
C PRO A 25 -52.24 -15.82 -26.31
N ALA A 26 -52.34 -16.12 -25.01
CA ALA A 26 -53.52 -16.77 -24.45
C ALA A 26 -54.75 -15.83 -24.40
N PHE A 27 -54.55 -14.51 -24.58
CA PHE A 27 -55.61 -13.50 -24.47
C PHE A 27 -55.89 -12.71 -25.77
N SER A 28 -55.20 -12.96 -26.89
CA SER A 28 -55.41 -12.22 -28.15
C SER A 28 -55.43 -13.14 -29.37
N GLY A 29 -56.57 -13.16 -30.08
CA GLY A 29 -56.75 -13.94 -31.30
C GLY A 29 -55.83 -13.49 -32.45
N ALA A 30 -55.27 -14.49 -33.14
CA ALA A 30 -54.36 -14.46 -34.30
C ALA A 30 -52.96 -13.84 -34.07
N PRO A 31 -51.86 -14.60 -34.24
CA PRO A 31 -50.51 -14.10 -34.01
C PRO A 31 -50.02 -13.23 -35.18
N ASN A 32 -49.97 -11.92 -34.98
CA ASN A 32 -49.24 -11.02 -35.87
C ASN A 32 -47.74 -11.24 -35.70
N ILE A 33 -47.07 -11.75 -36.74
CA ILE A 33 -45.61 -11.99 -36.77
C ILE A 33 -44.81 -10.71 -36.43
N LYS A 34 -45.37 -9.54 -36.74
CA LYS A 34 -44.82 -8.23 -36.39
C LYS A 34 -44.71 -8.04 -34.87
N ASP A 35 -45.74 -8.39 -34.10
CA ASP A 35 -45.74 -8.24 -32.64
C ASP A 35 -44.74 -9.21 -32.00
N MET A 36 -44.56 -10.39 -32.60
CA MET A 36 -43.55 -11.36 -32.18
C MET A 36 -42.12 -10.85 -32.46
N LEU A 37 -41.89 -10.21 -33.61
CA LEU A 37 -40.59 -9.61 -33.95
C LEU A 37 -40.28 -8.38 -33.08
N GLU A 38 -41.27 -7.53 -32.79
CA GLU A 38 -41.12 -6.41 -31.86
C GLU A 38 -40.83 -6.90 -30.43
N ALA A 39 -41.55 -7.91 -29.93
CA ALA A 39 -41.26 -8.51 -28.63
C ALA A 39 -39.84 -9.10 -28.58
N THR A 40 -39.41 -9.76 -29.65
CA THR A 40 -38.06 -10.35 -29.75
C THR A 40 -36.97 -9.28 -29.80
N SER A 41 -37.19 -8.14 -30.48
CA SER A 41 -36.23 -7.04 -30.52
C SER A 41 -36.07 -6.37 -29.15
N TYR A 42 -37.16 -6.16 -28.41
CA TYR A 42 -37.10 -5.66 -27.03
C TYR A 42 -36.35 -6.63 -26.10
N ILE A 43 -36.58 -7.95 -26.22
CA ILE A 43 -35.82 -8.98 -25.47
C ILE A 43 -34.32 -8.86 -25.77
N ALA A 44 -33.96 -8.78 -27.05
CA ALA A 44 -32.57 -8.67 -27.47
C ALA A 44 -31.91 -7.41 -26.89
N THR A 45 -32.61 -6.27 -26.87
CA THR A 45 -32.09 -5.02 -26.28
C THR A 45 -31.91 -5.14 -24.77
N ILE A 46 -32.87 -5.70 -24.02
CA ILE A 46 -32.76 -5.87 -22.56
C ILE A 46 -31.59 -6.79 -22.21
N LEU A 47 -31.43 -7.91 -22.93
CA LEU A 47 -30.30 -8.81 -22.75
C LEU A 47 -28.97 -8.11 -23.05
N ALA A 48 -28.90 -7.34 -24.14
CA ALA A 48 -27.72 -6.56 -24.48
C ALA A 48 -27.37 -5.53 -23.39
N CYS A 49 -28.36 -4.81 -22.85
CA CYS A 49 -28.18 -3.89 -21.74
C CYS A 49 -27.70 -4.59 -20.46
N GLY A 50 -28.24 -5.77 -20.14
CA GLY A 50 -27.82 -6.57 -19.00
C GLY A 50 -26.36 -7.04 -19.12
N VAL A 51 -25.99 -7.55 -20.30
CA VAL A 51 -24.60 -7.92 -20.61
C VAL A 51 -23.68 -6.69 -20.53
N ALA A 52 -24.08 -5.55 -21.09
CA ALA A 52 -23.30 -4.31 -21.02
C ALA A 52 -23.09 -3.83 -19.56
N ALA A 53 -24.13 -3.87 -18.72
CA ALA A 53 -24.03 -3.48 -17.32
C ALA A 53 -23.10 -4.41 -16.52
N THR A 54 -23.17 -5.72 -16.75
CA THR A 54 -22.28 -6.70 -16.11
C THR A 54 -20.84 -6.55 -16.58
N ALA A 55 -20.62 -6.36 -17.89
CA ALA A 55 -19.31 -6.06 -18.46
C ALA A 55 -18.72 -4.79 -17.85
N LEU A 56 -19.51 -3.71 -17.74
CA LEU A 56 -19.09 -2.46 -17.11
C LEU A 56 -18.73 -2.63 -15.63
N SER A 57 -19.50 -3.44 -14.88
CA SER A 57 -19.21 -3.74 -13.47
C SER A 57 -17.92 -4.56 -13.32
N SER A 58 -17.71 -5.56 -14.18
CA SER A 58 -16.49 -6.37 -14.21
C SER A 58 -15.27 -5.52 -14.56
N TRP A 59 -15.42 -4.66 -15.57
CA TRP A 59 -14.40 -3.70 -15.98
C TRP A 59 -14.02 -2.77 -14.84
N LYS A 60 -14.98 -2.11 -14.18
CA LYS A 60 -14.69 -1.25 -13.00
C LYS A 60 -13.92 -1.98 -11.90
N LYS A 61 -14.24 -3.24 -11.64
CA LYS A 61 -13.51 -4.06 -10.65
C LYS A 61 -12.09 -4.32 -11.09
N GLN A 62 -11.87 -4.74 -12.33
CA GLN A 62 -10.53 -4.96 -12.88
C GLN A 62 -9.69 -3.68 -12.82
N PHE A 63 -10.24 -2.52 -13.17
CA PHE A 63 -9.54 -1.24 -13.07
C PHE A 63 -9.13 -0.92 -11.64
N ARG A 64 -10.05 -1.08 -10.68
CA ARG A 64 -9.74 -0.85 -9.26
C ARG A 64 -8.63 -1.78 -8.76
N TYR A 65 -8.61 -3.03 -9.21
CA TYR A 65 -7.56 -3.98 -8.84
C TYR A 65 -6.20 -3.60 -9.43
N THR A 66 -6.15 -3.27 -10.72
CA THR A 66 -4.92 -2.82 -11.38
C THR A 66 -4.38 -1.56 -10.72
N GLU A 67 -5.25 -0.60 -10.40
CA GLU A 67 -4.83 0.62 -9.73
C GLU A 67 -4.35 0.33 -8.30
N ARG A 68 -5.08 -0.48 -7.52
CA ARG A 68 -4.64 -0.91 -6.19
C ARG A 68 -3.25 -1.54 -6.23
N PHE A 69 -3.03 -2.50 -7.13
CA PHE A 69 -1.74 -3.17 -7.29
C PHE A 69 -0.64 -2.17 -7.65
N SER A 70 -0.91 -1.27 -8.61
CA SER A 70 0.04 -0.22 -8.99
C SER A 70 0.39 0.71 -7.82
N ARG A 71 -0.58 1.11 -7.00
CA ARG A 71 -0.32 1.97 -5.82
C ARG A 71 0.50 1.24 -4.76
N ILE A 72 0.18 -0.03 -4.46
CA ILE A 72 0.93 -0.82 -3.48
C ILE A 72 2.34 -1.12 -3.98
N SER A 73 2.53 -1.40 -5.27
CA SER A 73 3.87 -1.58 -5.86
C SER A 73 4.71 -0.32 -5.70
N LYS A 74 4.17 0.86 -6.05
CA LYS A 74 4.86 2.15 -5.84
C LYS A 74 5.16 2.43 -4.38
N LEU A 75 4.26 2.02 -3.48
CA LEU A 75 4.48 2.14 -2.04
C LEU A 75 5.65 1.26 -1.59
N LYS A 76 5.71 0.01 -2.06
CA LYS A 76 6.82 -0.90 -1.78
C LYS A 76 8.14 -0.32 -2.29
N ASP A 77 8.16 0.17 -3.53
CA ASP A 77 9.36 0.76 -4.12
C ASP A 77 9.83 1.98 -3.32
N ALA A 78 8.92 2.85 -2.87
CA ALA A 78 9.29 3.96 -1.99
C ALA A 78 9.74 3.48 -0.59
N ALA A 79 9.17 2.37 -0.10
CA ALA A 79 9.55 1.78 1.18
C ALA A 79 10.95 1.15 1.14
N THR A 80 11.42 0.66 -0.02
CA THR A 80 12.77 0.11 -0.11
C THR A 80 13.81 1.15 0.26
N ASP A 81 13.62 2.43 -0.09
CA ASP A 81 14.55 3.51 0.24
C ASP A 81 14.63 3.85 1.74
N LEU A 82 13.70 3.36 2.57
CA LEU A 82 13.74 3.56 4.02
C LEU A 82 14.91 2.84 4.70
N HIS A 83 15.54 1.87 4.01
CA HIS A 83 16.79 1.25 4.48
C HIS A 83 17.92 2.27 4.69
N LEU A 84 17.85 3.44 4.03
CA LEU A 84 18.80 4.54 4.17
C LEU A 84 18.89 5.06 5.61
N TYR A 85 17.84 4.89 6.42
CA TYR A 85 17.85 5.33 7.82
C TYR A 85 18.95 4.65 8.63
N ARG A 86 19.15 3.34 8.44
CA ARG A 86 20.26 2.62 9.08
C ARG A 86 21.61 3.19 8.65
N GLY A 87 21.74 3.51 7.37
CA GLY A 87 22.95 4.13 6.83
C GLY A 87 23.24 5.51 7.44
N TYR A 88 22.20 6.29 7.73
CA TYR A 88 22.32 7.57 8.42
C TYR A 88 22.78 7.38 9.88
N LEU A 89 22.15 6.47 10.64
CA LEU A 89 22.57 6.16 12.02
C LEU A 89 24.03 5.68 12.08
N GLN A 90 24.46 4.85 11.14
CA GLN A 90 25.86 4.39 11.05
C GLN A 90 26.86 5.52 10.75
N ALA A 91 26.44 6.58 10.06
CA ALA A 91 27.30 7.75 9.84
C ALA A 91 27.45 8.57 11.12
N ILE A 92 26.37 8.74 11.90
CA ILE A 92 26.43 9.33 13.24
C ILE A 92 27.38 8.52 14.14
N GLY A 93 27.20 7.19 14.18
CA GLY A 93 28.06 6.32 14.98
C GLY A 93 29.55 6.47 14.65
N ARG A 94 29.91 6.53 13.35
CA ARG A 94 31.30 6.78 12.95
C ARG A 94 31.83 8.13 13.44
N ALA A 95 31.02 9.18 13.43
CA ALA A 95 31.42 10.47 14.00
C ALA A 95 31.64 10.38 15.52
N CYS A 96 30.78 9.64 16.24
CA CYS A 96 30.97 9.37 17.66
C CYS A 96 32.25 8.57 17.94
N ASP A 97 32.56 7.58 17.10
CA ASP A 97 33.77 6.76 17.24
C ASP A 97 35.05 7.62 17.13
N PHE A 98 35.12 8.57 16.18
CA PHE A 98 36.22 9.55 16.12
C PHE A 98 36.38 10.34 17.42
N MET A 99 35.26 10.74 18.03
CA MET A 99 35.31 11.49 19.29
C MET A 99 35.86 10.63 20.44
N PHE A 100 35.50 9.34 20.49
CA PHE A 100 36.01 8.40 21.50
C PHE A 100 37.50 8.10 21.34
N ASP A 101 38.02 8.12 20.11
CA ASP A 101 39.44 7.99 19.81
C ASP A 101 40.25 9.27 20.17
N GLY A 102 39.57 10.32 20.64
CA GLY A 102 40.18 11.62 20.97
C GLY A 102 40.50 12.46 19.73
N GLU A 103 39.98 12.06 18.57
CA GLU A 103 40.18 12.75 17.30
C GLU A 103 39.07 13.79 17.06
N SER A 104 39.42 14.84 16.33
CA SER A 104 38.42 15.77 15.82
C SER A 104 37.62 15.12 14.69
N VAL A 105 36.29 15.16 14.76
CA VAL A 105 35.44 14.65 13.67
C VAL A 105 35.79 15.34 12.35
N PRO A 106 36.26 14.59 11.34
CA PRO A 106 36.73 15.15 10.08
C PRO A 106 35.57 15.81 9.31
N PRO A 107 35.83 16.88 8.53
CA PRO A 107 34.80 17.54 7.73
C PRO A 107 34.02 16.58 6.83
N GLU A 108 34.71 15.60 6.23
CA GLU A 108 34.13 14.62 5.33
C GLU A 108 33.06 13.75 6.02
N ALA A 109 33.26 13.43 7.31
CA ALA A 109 32.27 12.67 8.08
C ALA A 109 31.02 13.52 8.38
N LYS A 110 31.19 14.82 8.64
CA LYS A 110 30.07 15.76 8.83
C LYS A 110 29.27 15.95 7.55
N ASP A 111 29.96 16.08 6.42
CA ASP A 111 29.35 16.17 5.10
C ASP A 111 28.60 14.87 4.75
N GLU A 112 29.17 13.71 5.07
CA GLU A 112 28.52 12.41 4.87
C GLU A 112 27.21 12.30 5.67
N ILE A 113 27.21 12.70 6.94
CA ILE A 113 26.00 12.71 7.78
C ILE A 113 24.92 13.60 7.17
N THR A 114 25.30 14.81 6.74
CA THR A 114 24.38 15.77 6.11
C THR A 114 23.80 15.22 4.81
N GLN A 115 24.64 14.68 3.92
CA GLN A 115 24.20 14.08 2.66
C GLN A 115 23.25 12.90 2.88
N ARG A 116 23.55 12.02 3.85
CA ARG A 116 22.69 10.88 4.17
C ARG A 116 21.37 11.32 4.79
N ARG A 117 21.37 12.37 5.61
CA ARG A 117 20.16 12.98 6.16
C ARG A 117 19.27 13.52 5.04
N ASP A 118 19.83 14.27 4.09
CA ASP A 118 19.04 14.87 3.00
C ASP A 118 18.38 13.80 2.13
N ARG A 119 19.15 12.76 1.76
CA ARG A 119 18.61 11.60 1.02
C ARG A 119 17.53 10.85 1.81
N LEU A 120 17.70 10.72 3.12
CA LEU A 120 16.69 10.09 3.98
C LEU A 120 15.40 10.92 4.05
N LEU A 121 15.51 12.25 4.18
CA LEU A 121 14.35 13.13 4.21
C LEU A 121 13.59 13.10 2.87
N GLU A 122 14.32 13.02 1.76
CA GLU A 122 13.72 12.79 0.44
C GLU A 122 12.99 11.44 0.39
N ALA A 123 13.60 10.36 0.88
CA ALA A 123 12.99 9.04 0.95
C ALA A 123 11.72 9.06 1.82
N PHE A 124 11.71 9.73 2.98
CA PHE A 124 10.52 9.91 3.80
C PHE A 124 9.42 10.68 3.08
N SER A 125 9.77 11.73 2.35
CA SER A 125 8.82 12.51 1.56
C SER A 125 8.17 11.65 0.46
N ASN A 126 8.99 10.89 -0.28
CA ASN A 126 8.51 10.00 -1.34
C ASN A 126 7.65 8.86 -0.78
N TYR A 127 8.08 8.25 0.32
CA TYR A 127 7.31 7.23 1.02
C TYR A 127 5.97 7.78 1.52
N ARG A 128 5.93 8.96 2.14
CA ARG A 128 4.68 9.59 2.62
C ARG A 128 3.71 9.91 1.48
N LYS A 129 4.22 10.38 0.34
CA LYS A 129 3.41 10.60 -0.87
C LYS A 129 2.80 9.29 -1.38
N ALA A 130 3.62 8.24 -1.48
CA ALA A 130 3.17 6.93 -1.91
C ALA A 130 2.15 6.33 -0.92
N TRP A 131 2.38 6.49 0.39
CA TRP A 131 1.50 6.03 1.47
C TRP A 131 0.11 6.65 1.36
N THR A 132 0.06 7.98 1.22
CA THR A 132 -1.20 8.73 1.10
C THR A 132 -2.01 8.27 -0.12
N SER A 133 -1.33 7.98 -1.24
CA SER A 133 -1.98 7.45 -2.44
C SER A 133 -2.45 6.01 -2.29
N ALA A 134 -1.75 5.17 -1.52
CA ALA A 134 -2.04 3.75 -1.38
C ALA A 134 -3.10 3.46 -0.31
N VAL A 135 -3.11 4.23 0.80
CA VAL A 135 -4.09 4.08 1.90
C VAL A 135 -5.54 4.16 1.41
N ALA A 136 -5.83 4.99 0.39
CA ALA A 136 -7.16 5.08 -0.20
C ALA A 136 -7.66 3.74 -0.80
N PHE A 137 -6.76 2.81 -1.08
CA PHE A 137 -7.05 1.48 -1.64
C PHE A 137 -6.93 0.35 -0.61
N LEU A 138 -6.43 0.63 0.59
CA LEU A 138 -6.35 -0.33 1.68
C LEU A 138 -7.66 -0.35 2.47
N ASN A 139 -8.02 -1.51 2.98
CA ASN A 139 -9.05 -1.58 4.01
C ASN A 139 -8.43 -1.36 5.41
N LYS A 140 -9.27 -1.00 6.40
CA LYS A 140 -8.81 -0.72 7.77
C LYS A 140 -8.00 -1.86 8.41
N SER A 141 -8.32 -3.11 8.06
CA SER A 141 -7.61 -4.28 8.60
C SER A 141 -6.24 -4.49 7.97
N GLU A 142 -6.07 -4.12 6.71
CA GLU A 142 -4.78 -4.15 5.99
C GLU A 142 -3.90 -3.00 6.47
N GLU A 143 -4.46 -1.80 6.58
CA GLU A 143 -3.79 -0.63 7.11
C GLU A 143 -3.28 -0.88 8.54
N ALA A 144 -4.11 -1.42 9.43
CA ALA A 144 -3.74 -1.71 10.81
C ALA A 144 -2.64 -2.78 10.96
N ARG A 145 -2.41 -3.62 9.93
CA ARG A 145 -1.34 -4.62 9.93
C ARG A 145 0.03 -4.01 9.59
N ILE A 146 0.07 -2.84 8.97
CA ILE A 146 1.32 -2.20 8.57
C ILE A 146 1.87 -1.38 9.74
N LYS A 147 2.94 -1.89 10.36
CA LYS A 147 3.60 -1.22 11.49
C LYS A 147 4.40 0.01 11.07
N GLY A 148 5.10 -0.03 9.94
CA GLY A 148 5.93 1.08 9.47
C GLY A 148 5.15 2.11 8.69
N THR A 149 4.20 2.78 9.36
CA THR A 149 3.59 3.99 8.82
C THR A 149 4.65 5.10 8.68
N PRO A 150 4.42 6.12 7.83
CA PRO A 150 5.33 7.27 7.76
C PRO A 150 5.62 7.89 9.13
N ASP A 151 4.60 7.98 9.98
CA ASP A 151 4.74 8.53 11.32
C ASP A 151 5.66 7.67 12.20
N ALA A 152 5.60 6.34 12.11
CA ALA A 152 6.49 5.46 12.86
C ALA A 152 7.97 5.69 12.49
N PHE A 153 8.28 5.82 11.20
CA PHE A 153 9.65 6.12 10.74
C PHE A 153 10.10 7.52 11.15
N ILE A 154 9.22 8.52 11.08
CA ILE A 154 9.52 9.88 11.52
C ILE A 154 9.77 9.92 13.03
N SER A 155 8.98 9.22 13.84
CA SER A 155 9.18 9.13 15.28
C SER A 155 10.54 8.52 15.63
N LEU A 156 10.97 7.46 14.94
CA LEU A 156 12.32 6.92 15.13
C LEU A 156 13.41 7.92 14.75
N TYR A 157 13.25 8.58 13.60
CA TYR A 157 14.19 9.61 13.13
C TYR A 157 14.30 10.80 14.09
N LEU A 158 13.21 11.20 14.75
CA LEU A 158 13.25 12.29 15.74
C LEU A 158 13.84 11.85 17.08
N LYS A 159 13.75 10.57 17.43
CA LYS A 159 14.21 10.03 18.70
C LYS A 159 15.71 9.76 18.71
N TYR A 160 16.17 8.88 17.82
CA TYR A 160 17.48 8.26 18.00
C TYR A 160 18.71 9.12 17.72
N PRO A 161 18.74 10.01 16.69
CA PRO A 161 19.92 10.80 16.41
C PRO A 161 20.39 11.64 17.60
N ASP A 162 19.46 12.32 18.27
CA ASP A 162 19.76 13.18 19.41
C ASP A 162 20.16 12.33 20.64
N ASP A 163 19.40 11.26 20.95
CA ASP A 163 19.73 10.32 22.03
C ASP A 163 21.15 9.74 21.85
N ILE A 164 21.55 9.42 20.61
CA ILE A 164 22.88 8.88 20.29
C ILE A 164 23.97 9.91 20.55
N TYR A 165 23.77 11.17 20.15
CA TYR A 165 24.73 12.24 20.41
C TYR A 165 24.87 12.52 21.91
N GLU A 166 23.76 12.55 22.65
CA GLU A 166 23.76 12.73 24.10
C GLU A 166 24.49 11.58 24.81
N ALA A 167 24.20 10.33 24.43
CA ALA A 167 24.88 9.15 24.98
C ALA A 167 26.38 9.14 24.64
N CYS A 168 26.75 9.57 23.43
CA CYS A 168 28.15 9.74 23.05
C CYS A 168 28.84 10.78 23.94
N GLN A 169 28.24 11.95 24.12
CA GLN A 169 28.82 13.02 24.94
C GLN A 169 28.93 12.64 26.42
N SER A 170 27.92 11.96 26.96
CA SER A 170 27.96 11.39 28.32
C SER A 170 29.10 10.36 28.45
N GLY A 171 29.26 9.49 27.46
CA GLY A 171 30.34 8.50 27.43
C GLY A 171 31.73 9.13 27.37
N LEU A 172 31.90 10.22 26.62
CA LEU A 172 33.17 10.97 26.56
C LEU A 172 33.52 11.61 27.90
N ASN A 173 32.53 12.16 28.60
CA ASN A 173 32.74 12.81 29.89
C ASN A 173 33.02 11.81 31.03
N SER A 174 32.40 10.62 30.96
CA SER A 174 32.51 9.58 32.00
C SER A 174 33.62 8.56 31.73
N GLY A 175 34.08 8.44 30.49
CA GLY A 175 35.00 7.39 30.05
C GLY A 175 34.33 6.02 29.86
N ASP A 176 33.00 5.92 29.97
CA ASP A 176 32.23 4.67 29.78
C ASP A 176 31.31 4.79 28.55
N ASN A 177 31.61 4.02 27.51
CA ASN A 177 30.87 4.05 26.25
C ASN A 177 29.77 2.96 26.14
N ARG A 178 29.51 2.20 27.21
CA ARG A 178 28.54 1.08 27.17
C ARG A 178 27.11 1.52 26.81
N GLU A 179 26.68 2.67 27.34
CA GLU A 179 25.35 3.22 27.05
C GLU A 179 25.21 3.57 25.57
N TYR A 180 26.17 4.30 25.00
CA TYR A 180 26.25 4.62 23.58
C TYR A 180 26.20 3.36 22.70
N ILE A 181 27.02 2.35 22.99
CA ILE A 181 27.07 1.09 22.21
C ILE A 181 25.71 0.37 22.27
N SER A 182 25.10 0.33 23.45
CA SER A 182 23.78 -0.29 23.66
C SER A 182 22.68 0.43 22.87
N LEU A 183 22.65 1.76 22.94
CA LEU A 183 21.69 2.58 22.25
C LEU A 183 21.84 2.47 20.72
N MET A 184 23.06 2.54 20.20
CA MET A 184 23.35 2.36 18.78
C MET A 184 22.86 1.00 18.26
N ARG A 185 23.12 -0.08 19.01
CA ARG A 185 22.67 -1.42 18.64
C ARG A 185 21.14 -1.51 18.63
N THR A 186 20.50 -0.92 19.64
CA THR A 186 19.04 -0.88 19.76
C THR A 186 18.41 -0.12 18.60
N ALA A 187 18.89 1.09 18.32
CA ALA A 187 18.41 1.94 17.23
C ALA A 187 18.56 1.25 15.86
N ILE A 188 19.71 0.64 15.59
CA ILE A 188 19.95 -0.10 14.34
C ILE A 188 19.04 -1.32 14.21
N SER A 189 18.86 -2.08 15.30
CA SER A 189 17.98 -3.26 15.29
C SER A 189 16.54 -2.85 15.04
N GLU A 190 16.03 -1.86 15.76
CA GLU A 190 14.65 -1.40 15.62
C GLU A 190 14.38 -0.83 14.23
N ALA A 191 15.30 -0.03 13.68
CA ALA A 191 15.21 0.47 12.31
C ALA A 191 15.15 -0.68 11.28
N LYS A 192 16.00 -1.71 11.46
CA LYS A 192 16.03 -2.89 10.59
C LYS A 192 14.75 -3.71 10.68
N ASP A 193 14.26 -3.95 11.89
CA ASP A 193 13.07 -4.75 12.14
C ASP A 193 11.82 -4.03 11.61
N LEU A 194 11.71 -2.72 11.84
CA LEU A 194 10.63 -1.90 11.29
C LEU A 194 10.63 -1.93 9.76
N TYR A 195 11.79 -1.75 9.13
CA TYR A 195 11.94 -1.85 7.68
C TYR A 195 11.52 -3.24 7.16
N ALA A 196 12.06 -4.31 7.74
CA ALA A 196 11.79 -5.67 7.30
C ALA A 196 10.30 -6.03 7.42
N HIS A 197 9.67 -5.68 8.54
CA HIS A 197 8.23 -5.87 8.72
C HIS A 197 7.40 -5.07 7.72
N THR A 198 7.82 -3.86 7.38
CA THR A 198 7.11 -2.98 6.44
C THR A 198 7.16 -3.54 5.03
N VAL A 199 8.34 -3.88 4.53
CA VAL A 199 8.50 -4.48 3.20
C VAL A 199 7.79 -5.82 3.11
N SER A 200 7.92 -6.67 4.13
CA SER A 200 7.21 -7.96 4.19
C SER A 200 5.69 -7.78 4.20
N SER A 201 5.16 -6.75 4.85
CA SER A 201 3.72 -6.45 4.83
C SER A 201 3.28 -6.06 3.42
N PHE A 202 4.04 -5.24 2.71
CA PHE A 202 3.74 -4.90 1.32
C PHE A 202 3.87 -6.09 0.37
N ASP A 203 4.86 -6.95 0.57
CA ASP A 203 4.98 -8.20 -0.18
C ASP A 203 3.76 -9.10 0.04
N SER A 204 3.27 -9.23 1.27
CA SER A 204 2.04 -9.98 1.54
C SER A 204 0.83 -9.37 0.84
N LEU A 205 0.69 -8.04 0.82
CA LEU A 205 -0.40 -7.35 0.15
C LEU A 205 -0.36 -7.46 -1.38
N LEU A 206 0.83 -7.63 -1.96
CA LEU A 206 1.02 -7.87 -3.40
C LEU A 206 0.89 -9.35 -3.76
N ALA A 207 1.27 -10.25 -2.86
CA ALA A 207 1.25 -11.70 -3.04
C ALA A 207 -0.11 -12.32 -2.75
N ASP A 208 -0.93 -11.69 -1.90
CA ASP A 208 -2.34 -12.01 -1.72
C ASP A 208 -3.03 -11.86 -3.08
N LYS A 209 -3.03 -12.98 -3.82
CA LYS A 209 -3.81 -13.17 -5.04
C LYS A 209 -5.25 -12.82 -4.69
N ILE A 210 -5.73 -11.72 -5.27
CA ILE A 210 -7.16 -11.42 -5.37
C ILE A 210 -7.75 -12.29 -6.47
#